data_AF-A0A180FDB7-F1
#
_entry.id   AF-A0A180FDB7-F1
#
_cell.length_a   1.000
_cell.length_b   1.000
_cell.length_c   1.000
_cell.angle_alpha   90.00
_cell.angle_beta   90.00
_cell.angle_gamma   90.00
#
_symmetry.space_group_name_H-M   'P 1'
#
loop_
_entity.id
_entity.type
_entity.pdbx_description
1 polymer ?
#
loop_
_entity_poly.entity_id
_entity_poly.type
_entity_poly.pdbx_seq_one_letter_code
_entity_poly.pdbx_strand_id
1 'polypeptide(L)'
;MRTRAKLPSAVYSLETLKKERRFELAFEGRRWADIRRWGDAPALLGKQIGVDIYNRGVREKMKNFGTGYTVRYNETQGFFPIPQSEIDLSDGVLQQSPGWGAEAQFQGW
;
A
#
# COMPACT_ATOMS: atom_id res chain seq x y z
N MET A 1 5.15 4.20 -25.30
CA MET A 1 5.14 4.92 -24.00
C MET A 1 6.38 5.81 -23.84
N ARG A 2 7.59 5.24 -23.73
CA ARG A 2 8.84 6.00 -23.50
C ARG A 2 9.18 7.04 -24.57
N THR A 3 8.91 6.76 -25.84
CA THR A 3 9.07 7.71 -26.95
C THR A 3 8.24 8.99 -26.74
N ARG A 4 6.99 8.85 -26.28
CA ARG A 4 6.10 9.98 -25.97
C ARG A 4 6.59 10.79 -24.78
N ALA A 5 7.23 10.13 -23.80
CA ALA A 5 7.92 10.78 -22.69
C ALA A 5 9.34 11.27 -23.02
N LYS A 6 9.79 11.21 -24.30
CA LYS A 6 11.13 11.59 -24.76
C LYS A 6 12.27 10.85 -24.04
N LEU A 7 12.05 9.58 -23.69
CA LEU A 7 13.05 8.72 -23.05
C LEU A 7 13.59 7.67 -24.04
N PRO A 8 14.87 7.26 -23.93
CA PRO A 8 15.45 6.22 -24.76
C PRO A 8 14.75 4.87 -24.52
N SER A 9 14.76 3.99 -25.53
CA SER A 9 14.29 2.61 -25.38
C SER A 9 15.00 1.89 -24.23
N ALA A 10 14.27 1.05 -23.51
CA ALA A 10 14.80 0.26 -22.42
C ALA A 10 14.63 -1.23 -22.72
N VAL A 11 15.56 -2.05 -22.26
CA VAL A 11 15.44 -3.52 -22.34
C VAL A 11 14.27 -3.96 -21.47
N TYR A 12 13.46 -4.87 -22.01
CA TYR A 12 12.36 -5.46 -21.29
C TYR A 12 12.87 -6.26 -20.07
N SER A 13 12.32 -5.94 -18.91
CA SER A 13 12.44 -6.73 -17.69
C SER A 13 11.22 -6.45 -16.81
N LEU A 14 10.92 -7.32 -15.85
CA LEU A 14 9.85 -7.06 -14.90
C LEU A 14 10.13 -5.78 -14.09
N GLU A 15 11.37 -5.55 -13.69
CA GLU A 15 11.77 -4.32 -12.98
C GLU A 15 11.54 -3.07 -13.82
N THR A 16 11.98 -3.07 -15.08
CA THR A 16 11.74 -1.98 -16.02
C THR A 16 10.23 -1.74 -16.17
N LEU A 17 9.42 -2.80 -16.36
CA LEU A 17 7.97 -2.67 -16.47
C LEU A 17 7.33 -2.09 -15.19
N LYS A 18 7.74 -2.55 -14.01
CA LYS A 18 7.27 -2.04 -12.71
C LYS A 18 7.59 -0.54 -12.57
N LYS A 19 8.78 -0.13 -13.02
CA LYS A 19 9.23 1.27 -13.01
C LYS A 19 8.44 2.12 -14.00
N GLU A 20 8.28 1.69 -15.24
CA GLU A 20 7.49 2.41 -16.25
C GLU A 20 6.05 2.64 -15.77
N ARG A 21 5.37 1.59 -15.29
CA ARG A 21 4.00 1.70 -14.78
C ARG A 21 3.87 2.67 -13.61
N ARG A 22 4.86 2.70 -12.71
CA ARG A 22 4.88 3.63 -11.57
C ARG A 22 4.87 5.09 -12.01
N PHE A 23 5.63 5.42 -13.07
CA PHE A 23 5.75 6.79 -13.55
C PHE A 23 4.62 7.19 -14.49
N GLU A 24 4.21 6.30 -15.39
CA GLU A 24 3.14 6.57 -16.35
C GLU A 24 1.79 6.79 -15.67
N LEU A 25 1.47 5.99 -14.65
CA LEU A 25 0.16 5.94 -14.01
C LEU A 25 0.21 6.54 -12.59
N ALA A 26 1.16 7.45 -12.36
CA ALA A 26 1.29 8.13 -11.07
C ALA A 26 0.00 8.90 -10.77
N PHE A 27 -0.51 8.76 -9.56
CA PHE A 27 -1.76 9.39 -9.10
C PHE A 27 -3.06 8.90 -9.77
N GLU A 28 -3.03 7.78 -10.49
CA GLU A 28 -4.23 7.17 -11.12
C GLU A 28 -4.78 5.95 -10.35
N GLY A 29 -4.51 5.85 -9.06
CA GLY A 29 -5.00 4.75 -8.21
C GLY A 29 -4.40 3.36 -8.49
N ARG A 30 -3.44 3.23 -9.42
CA ARG A 30 -2.87 1.93 -9.80
C ARG A 30 -1.81 1.39 -8.86
N ARG A 31 -1.10 2.29 -8.17
CA ARG A 31 0.11 1.93 -7.43
C ARG A 31 -0.14 0.87 -6.36
N TRP A 32 -1.27 0.95 -5.65
CA TRP A 32 -1.62 0.00 -4.60
C TRP A 32 -1.80 -1.42 -5.13
N ALA A 33 -2.66 -1.59 -6.14
CA ALA A 33 -2.90 -2.89 -6.77
C ALA A 33 -1.61 -3.48 -7.36
N ASP A 34 -0.78 -2.64 -7.97
CA ASP A 34 0.50 -3.04 -8.57
C ASP A 34 1.48 -3.60 -7.54
N ILE A 35 1.75 -2.90 -6.42
CA ILE A 35 2.71 -3.39 -5.43
C ILE A 35 2.22 -4.62 -4.66
N ARG A 36 0.89 -4.77 -4.50
CA ARG A 36 0.28 -5.95 -3.87
C ARG A 36 0.43 -7.20 -4.74
N ARG A 37 -0.03 -7.14 -6.00
CA ARG A 37 0.02 -8.29 -6.91
C ARG A 37 1.44 -8.74 -7.25
N TRP A 38 2.42 -7.86 -7.07
CA TRP A 38 3.84 -8.17 -7.27
C TRP A 38 4.57 -8.64 -6.01
N GLY A 39 3.92 -8.62 -4.84
CA GLY A 39 4.54 -8.99 -3.56
C GLY A 39 5.52 -7.95 -3.01
N ASP A 40 5.62 -6.77 -3.61
CA ASP A 40 6.60 -5.75 -3.23
C ASP A 40 6.10 -4.86 -2.07
N ALA A 41 4.82 -4.94 -1.73
CA ALA A 41 4.17 -4.03 -0.79
C ALA A 41 4.86 -3.96 0.59
N PRO A 42 5.19 -5.06 1.29
CA PRO A 42 5.88 -5.01 2.59
C PRO A 42 7.18 -4.19 2.54
N ALA A 43 8.04 -4.48 1.55
CA ALA A 43 9.33 -3.84 1.40
C ALA A 43 9.22 -2.36 1.01
N LEU A 44 8.27 -2.02 0.14
CA LEU A 44 8.07 -0.64 -0.31
C LEU A 44 7.39 0.24 0.74
N LEU A 45 6.47 -0.32 1.52
CA LEU A 45 5.84 0.38 2.64
C LEU A 45 6.83 0.61 3.78
N GLY A 46 7.64 -0.40 4.13
CA GLY A 46 8.67 -0.27 5.17
C GLY A 46 9.71 0.81 4.87
N LYS A 47 10.02 1.05 3.59
CA LYS A 47 10.95 2.12 3.14
C LYS A 47 10.47 3.54 3.42
N GLN A 48 9.21 3.74 3.81
CA GLN A 48 8.70 5.08 4.16
C GLN A 48 9.19 5.54 5.53
N ILE A 49 9.48 4.61 6.44
CA ILE A 49 9.98 4.93 7.78
C ILE A 49 11.39 5.51 7.65
N GLY A 50 11.66 6.60 8.37
CA GLY A 50 12.96 7.28 8.35
C GLY A 50 13.19 8.23 7.17
N VAL A 51 12.22 8.34 6.25
CA VAL A 51 12.23 9.38 5.20
C VAL A 51 12.06 10.76 5.85
N ASP A 52 12.79 11.75 5.33
CA ASP A 52 12.64 13.15 5.76
C ASP A 52 11.22 13.65 5.43
N ILE A 53 10.55 14.21 6.43
CA ILE A 53 9.24 14.83 6.31
C ILE A 53 9.24 16.20 6.98
N TYR A 54 8.20 16.99 6.70
CA TYR A 54 7.87 18.16 7.47
C TYR A 54 6.58 17.89 8.24
N ASN A 55 6.65 17.96 9.56
CA ASN A 55 5.50 17.84 10.45
C ASN A 55 5.23 19.21 11.07
N ARG A 56 4.09 19.82 10.72
CA ARG A 56 3.73 21.18 11.17
C ARG A 56 4.84 22.23 10.94
N GLY A 57 5.52 22.14 9.80
CA GLY A 57 6.61 23.04 9.43
C GLY A 57 7.98 22.71 10.04
N VAL A 58 8.07 21.72 10.92
CA VAL A 58 9.33 21.25 11.52
C VAL A 58 9.85 20.05 10.74
N ARG A 59 11.15 20.04 10.41
CA ARG A 59 11.78 18.89 9.76
C ARG A 59 11.85 17.73 10.75
N GLU A 60 11.30 16.59 10.36
CA GLU A 60 11.25 15.37 11.17
C GLU A 60 11.49 14.15 10.27
N LYS A 61 11.57 12.97 10.87
CA LYS A 61 11.58 11.68 10.17
C LYS A 61 10.19 11.05 10.25
N MET A 62 9.76 10.42 9.15
CA MET A 62 8.56 9.58 9.17
C MET A 62 8.72 8.47 10.20
N LYS A 63 7.78 8.42 11.15
CA LYS A 63 7.72 7.39 12.18
C LYS A 63 6.74 6.30 11.76
N ASN A 64 6.82 5.18 12.44
CA ASN A 64 5.84 4.12 12.29
C ASN A 64 4.49 4.56 12.88
N PHE A 65 3.39 4.06 12.32
CA PHE A 65 2.04 4.33 12.84
C PHE A 65 1.42 3.03 13.36
N GLY A 66 0.93 3.02 14.61
CA GLY A 66 0.42 1.81 15.27
C GLY A 66 1.44 0.68 15.28
N THR A 67 1.03 -0.53 14.89
CA THR A 67 1.90 -1.72 14.74
C THR A 67 2.85 -1.61 13.54
N GLY A 68 2.54 -0.71 12.61
CA GLY A 68 3.37 -0.35 11.47
C GLY A 68 2.98 -0.96 10.14
N TYR A 69 3.45 -0.32 9.07
CA TYR A 69 2.95 -0.60 7.72
C TYR A 69 3.19 -2.05 7.27
N THR A 70 4.37 -2.60 7.55
CA THR A 70 4.74 -3.97 7.16
C THR A 70 3.92 -5.02 7.93
N VAL A 71 3.80 -4.84 9.25
CA VAL A 71 3.03 -5.73 10.11
C VAL A 71 1.56 -5.72 9.68
N ARG A 72 0.98 -4.52 9.55
CA ARG A 72 -0.39 -4.33 9.09
C ARG A 72 -0.65 -4.98 7.73
N TYR A 73 0.28 -4.84 6.79
CA TYR A 73 0.16 -5.48 5.49
C TYR A 73 0.16 -7.00 5.60
N ASN A 74 1.05 -7.59 6.40
CA ASN A 74 1.13 -9.04 6.53
C ASN A 74 -0.12 -9.64 7.19
N GLU A 75 -0.74 -8.93 8.13
CA GLU A 75 -2.00 -9.35 8.77
C GLU A 75 -3.18 -9.31 7.79
N THR A 76 -3.28 -8.24 6.99
CA THR A 76 -4.45 -7.98 6.13
C THR A 76 -4.28 -8.40 4.68
N GLN A 77 -3.06 -8.74 4.28
CA GLN A 77 -2.62 -8.87 2.88
C GLN A 77 -2.95 -7.62 2.02
N GLY A 78 -3.15 -6.47 2.68
CA GLY A 78 -3.55 -5.22 2.06
C GLY A 78 -4.97 -5.21 1.46
N PHE A 79 -5.84 -6.14 1.89
CA PHE A 79 -7.27 -6.07 1.58
C PHE A 79 -7.98 -5.16 2.58
N PHE A 80 -9.03 -4.49 2.11
CA PHE A 80 -9.96 -3.75 2.96
C PHE A 80 -10.83 -4.72 3.77
N PRO A 81 -11.39 -4.28 4.91
CA PRO A 81 -12.31 -5.11 5.66
C PRO A 81 -13.55 -5.37 4.82
N ILE A 82 -14.14 -6.55 4.97
CA ILE A 82 -15.50 -6.78 4.49
C ILE A 82 -16.42 -5.84 5.29
N PRO A 83 -17.32 -5.07 4.65
CA PRO A 83 -18.21 -4.17 5.38
C PRO A 83 -19.03 -4.93 6.42
N GLN A 84 -19.13 -4.39 7.63
CA GLN A 84 -19.80 -5.08 8.74
C GLN A 84 -21.27 -5.37 8.44
N SER A 85 -21.96 -4.45 7.75
CA SER A 85 -23.35 -4.66 7.32
C SER A 85 -23.52 -5.89 6.43
N GLU A 86 -22.55 -6.16 5.54
CA GLU A 86 -22.60 -7.35 4.68
C GLU A 86 -22.39 -8.62 5.49
N ILE A 87 -21.50 -8.59 6.49
CA ILE A 87 -21.30 -9.71 7.42
C ILE A 87 -22.59 -9.99 8.19
N ASP A 88 -23.19 -8.96 8.79
CA ASP A 88 -24.39 -9.08 9.61
C ASP A 88 -25.58 -9.58 8.79
N LEU A 89 -25.72 -9.14 7.53
CA LEU A 89 -26.78 -9.55 6.62
C LEU A 89 -26.56 -10.93 5.97
N SER A 90 -25.34 -11.47 6.05
CA SER A 90 -24.99 -12.73 5.40
C SER A 90 -25.45 -13.99 6.15
N ASP A 91 -26.05 -13.84 7.34
CA ASP A 91 -26.48 -14.95 8.20
C ASP A 91 -25.36 -15.99 8.44
N GLY A 92 -24.16 -15.49 8.73
CA GLY A 92 -22.97 -16.31 9.03
C GLY A 92 -22.19 -16.84 7.82
N VAL A 93 -22.59 -16.51 6.59
CA VAL A 93 -21.85 -16.90 5.36
C VAL A 93 -20.54 -16.12 5.23
N LEU A 94 -20.54 -14.82 5.49
CA LEU A 94 -19.35 -13.98 5.43
C LEU A 94 -18.69 -13.93 6.81
N GLN A 95 -17.41 -14.29 6.87
CA GLN A 95 -16.55 -14.06 8.02
C GLN A 95 -15.51 -13.00 7.67
N GLN A 96 -15.15 -12.18 8.65
CA GLN A 96 -14.15 -11.13 8.44
C GLN A 96 -12.78 -11.74 8.06
N SER A 97 -12.09 -11.05 7.16
CA SER A 97 -10.72 -11.40 6.78
C SER A 97 -9.71 -11.13 7.91
N PRO A 98 -8.58 -11.87 7.97
CA PRO A 98 -7.56 -11.68 9.00
C PRO A 98 -7.07 -10.23 9.11
N GLY A 99 -6.74 -9.82 10.34
CA GLY A 99 -6.25 -8.48 10.66
C GLY A 99 -7.32 -7.39 10.69
N TRP A 100 -8.62 -7.74 10.69
CA TRP A 100 -9.71 -6.76 10.81
C TRP A 100 -10.55 -6.94 12.08
N GLY A 101 -9.98 -7.55 13.12
CA GLY A 101 -10.58 -7.62 14.45
C GLY A 101 -10.42 -6.33 15.25
N ALA A 102 -10.57 -6.41 16.58
CA ALA A 102 -10.48 -5.26 17.48
C ALA A 102 -9.11 -4.54 17.40
N GLU A 103 -8.04 -5.27 17.07
CA GLU A 103 -6.69 -4.75 16.86
C GLU A 103 -6.57 -3.78 15.68
N ALA A 104 -7.54 -3.78 14.75
CA ALA A 104 -7.56 -2.87 13.60
C ALA A 104 -8.12 -1.49 13.92
N GLN A 105 -8.68 -1.28 15.13
CA GLN A 105 -9.24 0.00 15.53
C GLN A 105 -8.16 1.07 15.67
N PHE A 106 -8.48 2.28 15.24
CA PHE A 106 -7.59 3.44 15.30
C PHE A 106 -7.15 3.72 16.74
N GLN A 107 -5.84 3.68 17.00
CA GLN A 107 -5.27 3.79 18.35
C GLN A 107 -4.86 5.22 18.76
N GLY A 108 -5.07 6.22 17.90
CA GLY A 108 -4.62 7.59 18.12
C GLY A 108 -3.43 8.01 17.24
N TRP A 109 -3.02 9.28 17.36
CA TRP A 109 -1.88 9.88 16.65
C TRP A 109 -0.58 9.78 17.44
#